data_AF-A0AAU7XQE9-F1
#
_entry.id   AF-A0AAU7XQE9-F1
#
_cell.length_a   1.000
_cell.length_b   1.000
_cell.length_c   1.000
_cell.angle_alpha   90.00
_cell.angle_beta   90.00
_cell.angle_gamma   90.00
#
_symmetry.space_group_name_H-M   'P 1'
#
loop_
_entity.id
_entity.type
_entity.pdbx_description
1 polymer ?
#
loop_
_entity_poly.entity_id
_entity_poly.type
_entity_poly.pdbx_seq_one_letter_code
_entity_poly.pdbx_strand_id
1 'polypeptide(L)'
;MKLIREVIGGEFTFFVVAWCATGYSFFMIKSFRHKGLKRFYASGSTAGIQVDHAKKLRMQLAALDTAMSVEDMDIPGFRLHPLKGKDKGRWSIWINGNWRMTFEFRDGNAYILDYEDYH
;
A
#
# COMPACT_ATOMS: atom_id res chain seq x y z
N MET A 1 -21.55 22.15 23.00
CA MET A 1 -21.38 23.62 22.94
C MET A 1 -20.83 24.14 24.26
N LYS A 2 -19.55 24.49 24.32
CA LYS A 2 -18.97 25.44 25.28
C LYS A 2 -17.63 25.92 24.73
N LEU A 3 -17.34 27.22 24.82
CA LEU A 3 -16.22 27.89 24.17
C LEU A 3 -15.22 28.41 25.22
N ILE A 4 -13.92 28.18 25.02
CA ILE A 4 -12.77 28.84 25.69
C ILE A 4 -11.55 28.59 24.78
N ARG A 5 -11.20 29.54 23.90
CA ARG A 5 -10.25 30.67 24.05
C ARG A 5 -8.76 30.27 24.04
N GLU A 6 -8.10 30.72 22.96
CA GLU A 6 -6.68 31.15 22.78
C GLU A 6 -5.88 31.48 24.06
N VAL A 7 -4.54 31.47 24.15
CA VAL A 7 -3.38 31.50 23.19
C VAL A 7 -2.19 30.74 23.87
N ILE A 8 -0.95 30.56 23.36
CA ILE A 8 -0.15 31.09 22.23
C ILE A 8 0.88 30.00 21.79
N GLY A 9 1.52 30.17 20.61
CA GLY A 9 2.99 29.99 20.49
C GLY A 9 3.57 28.68 19.94
N GLY A 10 4.14 28.76 18.73
CA GLY A 10 5.47 28.22 18.44
C GLY A 10 5.66 26.73 18.10
N GLU A 11 6.04 26.51 16.84
CA GLU A 11 7.05 25.53 16.39
C GLU A 11 6.68 24.04 16.12
N PHE A 12 7.07 23.65 14.89
CA PHE A 12 7.23 22.32 14.29
C PHE A 12 6.08 21.29 14.32
N THR A 13 5.61 20.99 13.10
CA THR A 13 4.58 19.99 12.78
C THR A 13 5.01 18.55 13.11
N PHE A 14 4.72 18.11 14.33
CA PHE A 14 4.46 16.69 14.59
C PHE A 14 2.98 16.42 14.30
N PHE A 15 2.69 15.59 13.29
CA PHE A 15 1.36 15.04 13.09
C PHE A 15 1.06 14.06 14.25
N VAL A 16 0.42 14.58 15.30
CA VAL A 16 -0.13 13.78 16.38
C VAL A 16 -1.22 12.90 15.80
N VAL A 17 -0.99 11.58 15.81
CA VAL A 17 -2.03 10.59 15.52
C VAL A 17 -3.10 10.72 16.60
N ALA A 18 -4.27 11.22 16.23
CA ALA A 18 -5.39 11.38 17.14
C ALA A 18 -5.94 10.01 17.57
N TRP A 19 -5.52 9.54 18.74
CA TRP A 19 -5.93 8.27 19.29
C TRP A 19 -7.36 8.39 19.86
N CYS A 20 -8.37 8.09 19.04
CA CYS A 20 -9.74 7.91 19.50
C CYS A 20 -10.16 6.43 19.36
N ALA A 21 -10.46 5.79 20.49
CA ALA A 21 -10.72 4.35 20.53
C ALA A 21 -12.17 4.01 20.14
N THR A 22 -12.45 4.02 18.84
CA THR A 22 -13.65 3.40 18.25
C THR A 22 -13.25 2.53 17.06
N GLY A 23 -12.94 1.25 17.32
CA GLY A 23 -12.89 0.20 16.29
C GLY A 23 -12.07 0.51 15.04
N TYR A 24 -10.79 0.86 15.17
CA TYR A 24 -9.89 1.03 14.02
C TYR A 24 -9.65 -0.29 13.29
N SER A 25 -10.53 -0.62 12.34
CA SER A 25 -10.13 -1.40 11.18
C SER A 25 -9.20 -0.53 10.34
N PHE A 26 -7.92 -0.52 10.71
CA PHE A 26 -6.86 -0.03 9.84
C PHE A 26 -6.85 -0.92 8.59
N PHE A 27 -7.55 -0.46 7.55
CA PHE A 27 -7.43 -0.90 6.17
C PHE A 27 -5.95 -0.80 5.79
N MET A 28 -5.30 -1.94 5.54
CA MET A 28 -3.85 -2.02 5.38
C MET A 28 -3.43 -3.23 4.54
N ILE A 29 -2.16 -3.24 4.15
CA ILE A 29 -1.43 -4.43 3.71
C ILE A 29 -1.26 -5.40 4.89
N LYS A 30 -1.86 -6.58 4.82
CA LYS A 30 -1.87 -7.59 5.89
C LYS A 30 -0.83 -8.71 5.71
N SER A 31 -0.50 -9.09 4.49
CA SER A 31 0.45 -10.19 4.26
C SER A 31 1.22 -10.07 2.95
N PHE A 32 2.45 -10.57 2.97
CA PHE A 32 3.37 -10.60 1.84
C PHE A 32 3.79 -12.05 1.57
N ARG A 33 3.74 -12.44 0.30
CA ARG A 33 4.38 -13.64 -0.23
C ARG A 33 5.87 -13.37 -0.50
N HIS A 34 6.18 -12.20 -1.08
CA HIS A 34 7.55 -11.82 -1.39
C HIS A 34 8.33 -11.28 -0.18
N LYS A 35 9.39 -12.00 0.24
CA LYS A 35 10.22 -11.62 1.40
C LYS A 35 10.97 -10.28 1.22
N GLY A 36 11.49 -10.01 0.02
CA GLY A 36 12.14 -8.74 -0.34
C GLY A 36 11.18 -7.54 -0.23
N LEU A 37 10.07 -7.55 -0.98
CA LEU A 37 9.00 -6.56 -0.85
C LEU A 37 8.53 -6.32 0.60
N LYS A 38 8.36 -7.37 1.42
CA LYS A 38 8.03 -7.21 2.85
C LYS A 38 9.09 -6.39 3.60
N ARG A 39 10.38 -6.66 3.37
CA ARG A 39 11.49 -5.92 3.96
C ARG A 39 11.51 -4.47 3.47
N PHE A 40 11.27 -4.25 2.18
CA PHE A 40 11.21 -2.92 1.60
C PHE A 40 10.06 -2.08 2.18
N TYR A 41 8.87 -2.65 2.34
CA TYR A 41 7.74 -1.98 3.01
C TYR A 41 8.08 -1.64 4.47
N ALA A 42 8.62 -2.60 5.24
CA ALA A 42 8.85 -2.42 6.66
C ALA A 42 10.04 -1.49 7.02
N SER A 43 11.06 -1.39 6.17
CA SER A 43 12.32 -0.70 6.52
C SER A 43 12.91 0.18 5.41
N GLY A 44 12.28 0.27 4.24
CA GLY A 44 12.84 0.93 3.05
C GLY A 44 14.05 0.23 2.43
N SER A 45 14.48 -0.93 2.96
CA SER A 45 15.65 -1.64 2.45
C SER A 45 15.35 -2.26 1.08
N THR A 46 16.15 -1.91 0.07
CA THR A 46 16.04 -2.44 -1.30
C THR A 46 16.58 -3.88 -1.43
N ALA A 47 17.07 -4.49 -0.35
CA ALA A 47 17.62 -5.85 -0.35
C ALA A 47 16.53 -6.89 -0.68
N GLY A 48 16.53 -7.35 -1.94
CA GLY A 48 15.55 -8.30 -2.48
C GLY A 48 14.46 -7.66 -3.36
N ILE A 49 14.66 -6.44 -3.87
CA ILE A 49 13.89 -5.88 -5.00
C ILE A 49 14.86 -5.27 -6.02
N GLN A 50 14.40 -4.95 -7.23
CA GLN A 50 15.19 -4.14 -8.15
C GLN A 50 15.19 -2.68 -7.67
N VAL A 51 16.37 -2.06 -7.61
CA VAL A 51 16.56 -0.70 -7.08
C VAL A 51 15.80 0.33 -7.92
N ASP A 52 15.81 0.19 -9.24
CA ASP A 52 15.11 1.08 -10.17
C ASP A 52 13.59 1.06 -9.97
N HIS A 53 13.05 -0.05 -9.44
CA HIS A 53 11.63 -0.19 -9.15
C HIS A 53 11.25 0.38 -7.77
N ALA A 54 12.21 0.66 -6.89
CA ALA A 54 11.96 1.06 -5.51
C ALA A 54 11.05 2.31 -5.39
N LYS A 55 11.26 3.33 -6.23
CA LYS A 55 10.40 4.54 -6.24
C LYS A 55 8.94 4.19 -6.56
N LYS A 56 8.70 3.36 -7.58
CA LYS A 56 7.33 3.00 -8.00
C LYS A 56 6.68 2.03 -7.02
N LEU A 57 7.43 1.03 -6.53
CA LEU A 57 7.00 0.13 -5.47
C LEU A 57 6.59 0.91 -4.21
N ARG A 58 7.34 1.94 -3.81
CA ARG A 58 7.00 2.80 -2.66
C ARG A 58 5.64 3.48 -2.86
N MET A 59 5.38 4.04 -4.04
CA MET A 59 4.11 4.67 -4.37
C MET A 59 2.94 3.67 -4.40
N GLN A 60 3.14 2.49 -4.98
CA GLN A 60 2.12 1.45 -5.07
C GLN A 60 1.78 0.85 -3.70
N LEU A 61 2.78 0.61 -2.85
CA LEU A 61 2.58 0.17 -1.47
C LEU A 61 1.85 1.24 -0.65
N ALA A 62 2.20 2.52 -0.78
CA ALA A 62 1.51 3.60 -0.09
C ALA A 62 0.04 3.73 -0.51
N ALA A 63 -0.26 3.61 -1.82
CA ALA A 63 -1.64 3.60 -2.32
C ALA A 63 -2.42 2.41 -1.75
N LEU A 64 -1.87 1.19 -1.81
CA LEU A 64 -2.50 -0.03 -1.28
C LEU A 64 -2.80 0.04 0.22
N ASP A 65 -1.94 0.69 1.00
CA ASP A 65 -2.11 0.84 2.45
C ASP A 65 -3.16 1.91 2.83
N THR A 66 -3.67 2.65 1.84
CA THR A 66 -4.75 3.65 2.00
C THR A 66 -6.03 3.31 1.24
N ALA A 67 -6.00 2.29 0.37
CA ALA A 67 -7.12 1.91 -0.49
C ALA A 67 -8.28 1.32 0.32
N MET A 68 -9.49 1.82 0.09
CA MET A 68 -10.72 1.30 0.69
C MET A 68 -11.41 0.28 -0.23
N SER A 69 -11.29 0.46 -1.54
CA SER A 69 -11.70 -0.52 -2.55
C SER A 69 -10.54 -0.83 -3.51
N VAL A 70 -10.68 -1.85 -4.36
CA VAL A 70 -9.61 -2.20 -5.30
C VAL A 70 -9.55 -1.22 -6.47
N GLU A 71 -10.66 -0.55 -6.76
CA GLU A 71 -10.78 0.51 -7.77
C GLU A 71 -9.94 1.75 -7.44
N ASP A 72 -9.66 2.01 -6.15
CA ASP A 72 -8.70 3.05 -5.72
C ASP A 72 -7.28 2.81 -6.28
N MET A 73 -6.98 1.58 -6.72
CA MET A 73 -5.71 1.21 -7.36
C MET A 73 -5.71 1.39 -8.89
N ASP A 74 -6.82 1.81 -9.53
CA ASP A 74 -6.86 2.14 -10.96
C ASP A 74 -6.26 3.53 -11.27
N ILE A 75 -5.08 3.76 -10.70
CA ILE A 75 -4.31 4.99 -10.86
C ILE A 75 -3.62 4.96 -12.23
N PRO A 76 -3.61 6.08 -12.99
CA PRO A 76 -2.92 6.16 -14.28
C PRO A 76 -1.47 5.64 -14.21
N GLY A 77 -1.16 4.64 -15.04
CA GLY A 77 0.15 3.99 -15.07
C GLY A 77 0.34 2.82 -14.09
N PHE A 78 -0.66 2.48 -13.27
CA PHE A 78 -0.70 1.21 -12.53
C PHE A 78 -1.34 0.09 -13.37
N ARG A 79 -2.23 0.40 -14.32
CA ARG A 79 -2.84 -0.58 -15.24
C ARG A 79 -3.47 -1.77 -14.49
N LEU A 80 -4.33 -1.45 -13.53
CA LEU A 80 -5.00 -2.44 -12.70
C LEU A 80 -5.78 -3.44 -13.56
N HIS A 81 -5.63 -4.72 -13.27
CA HIS A 81 -6.46 -5.76 -13.90
C HIS A 81 -6.58 -7.00 -13.00
N PRO A 82 -7.74 -7.69 -13.03
CA PRO A 82 -7.90 -8.95 -12.32
C PRO A 82 -7.15 -10.07 -13.04
N LEU A 83 -6.53 -10.97 -12.28
CA LEU A 83 -5.91 -12.18 -12.79
C LEU A 83 -6.97 -13.25 -13.10
N LYS A 84 -6.61 -14.18 -14.00
CA LYS A 84 -7.50 -15.20 -14.56
C LYS A 84 -6.94 -16.60 -14.33
N GLY A 85 -7.77 -17.63 -14.54
CA GLY A 85 -7.36 -19.03 -14.36
C GLY A 85 -7.12 -19.36 -12.89
N LYS A 86 -5.97 -19.97 -12.58
CA LYS A 86 -5.60 -20.43 -11.23
C LYS A 86 -5.48 -19.28 -10.20
N ASP A 87 -5.17 -18.07 -10.65
CA ASP A 87 -4.97 -16.88 -9.81
C ASP A 87 -6.22 -15.97 -9.74
N LYS A 88 -7.40 -16.49 -10.10
CA LYS A 88 -8.68 -15.75 -10.03
C LYS A 88 -8.93 -15.29 -8.58
N GLY A 89 -9.23 -14.00 -8.43
CA GLY A 89 -9.39 -13.34 -7.11
C GLY A 89 -8.16 -12.53 -6.69
N ARG A 90 -7.01 -12.72 -7.36
CA ARG A 90 -5.87 -11.81 -7.29
C ARG A 90 -6.00 -10.71 -8.35
N TRP A 91 -5.36 -9.59 -8.07
CA TRP A 91 -5.21 -8.42 -8.92
C TRP A 91 -3.75 -8.20 -9.27
N SER A 92 -3.50 -7.48 -10.35
CA SER A 92 -2.14 -7.15 -10.82
C SER A 92 -2.05 -5.68 -11.20
N ILE A 93 -0.94 -5.06 -10.78
CA ILE A 93 -0.55 -3.71 -11.19
C ILE A 93 0.86 -3.72 -11.82
N TRP A 94 1.02 -2.93 -12.87
CA TRP A 94 2.23 -2.80 -13.67
C TRP A 94 3.33 -2.05 -12.92
N ILE A 95 4.53 -2.60 -12.89
CA ILE A 95 5.72 -1.92 -12.35
C ILE A 95 6.53 -1.34 -13.52
N ASN A 96 7.24 -2.20 -14.24
CA ASN A 96 8.10 -1.88 -15.37
C ASN A 96 8.27 -3.13 -16.25
N GLY A 97 8.30 -3.00 -17.57
CA GLY A 97 8.43 -4.14 -18.50
C GLY A 97 7.50 -5.31 -18.15
N ASN A 98 8.10 -6.46 -17.84
CA ASN A 98 7.44 -7.71 -17.44
C ASN A 98 7.05 -7.77 -15.95
N TRP A 99 7.57 -6.88 -15.10
CA TRP A 99 7.36 -6.90 -13.64
C TRP A 99 5.97 -6.45 -13.22
N ARG A 100 5.38 -7.20 -12.29
CA ARG A 100 4.05 -6.96 -11.68
C ARG A 100 4.14 -6.99 -10.17
N MET A 101 3.29 -6.20 -9.52
CA MET A 101 2.90 -6.46 -8.13
C MET A 101 1.53 -7.13 -8.18
N THR A 102 1.37 -8.24 -7.47
CA THR A 102 0.11 -9.00 -7.44
C THR A 102 -0.37 -9.19 -6.01
N PHE A 103 -1.68 -9.07 -5.79
CA PHE A 103 -2.28 -9.07 -4.44
C PHE A 103 -3.73 -9.56 -4.48
N GLU A 104 -4.21 -10.12 -3.38
CA GLU A 104 -5.64 -10.29 -3.11
C GLU A 104 -6.16 -9.01 -2.44
N PHE A 105 -7.39 -8.61 -2.75
CA PHE A 105 -8.04 -7.47 -2.10
C PHE A 105 -9.43 -7.89 -1.62
N ARG A 106 -9.70 -7.71 -0.32
CA ARG A 106 -11.00 -8.01 0.30
C ARG A 106 -11.19 -7.12 1.54
N ASP A 107 -12.41 -6.66 1.77
CA ASP A 107 -12.80 -5.89 2.95
C ASP A 107 -11.87 -4.68 3.25
N GLY A 108 -11.45 -3.95 2.20
CA GLY A 108 -10.51 -2.82 2.30
C GLY A 108 -9.09 -3.22 2.72
N ASN A 109 -8.68 -4.47 2.52
CA ASN A 109 -7.38 -4.97 2.96
C ASN A 109 -6.67 -5.75 1.86
N ALA A 110 -5.37 -5.52 1.72
CA ALA A 110 -4.53 -6.17 0.72
C ALA A 110 -3.77 -7.36 1.34
N TYR A 111 -3.83 -8.53 0.70
CA TYR A 111 -3.23 -9.78 1.19
C TYR A 111 -2.35 -10.41 0.11
N ILE A 112 -1.40 -11.24 0.53
CA ILE A 112 -0.56 -12.09 -0.33
C ILE A 112 0.11 -11.24 -1.43
N LEU A 113 0.70 -10.10 -1.03
CA LEU A 113 1.47 -9.24 -1.92
C LEU A 113 2.71 -10.00 -2.43
N ASP A 114 2.82 -10.11 -3.74
CA ASP A 114 3.97 -10.65 -4.44
C ASP A 114 4.55 -9.63 -5.43
N TYR A 115 5.79 -9.86 -5.83
CA TYR A 115 6.57 -9.06 -6.76
C TYR A 115 7.18 -10.03 -7.77
N GLU A 116 6.53 -10.12 -8.93
CA GLU A 116 6.68 -11.22 -9.88
C GLU A 116 7.23 -10.68 -11.22
N ASP A 117 8.16 -11.41 -11.85
CA ASP A 117 8.54 -11.20 -13.25
C ASP A 117 7.74 -12.17 -14.13
N TYR A 118 7.20 -11.70 -15.26
CA TYR A 118 6.35 -12.51 -16.15
C TYR A 118 7.18 -13.05 -17.33
N HIS A 119 8.29 -13.74 -17.00
CA HIS A 119 9.16 -14.47 -17.93
C HIS A 119 9.68 -15.77 -17.31
#